data_AF-A0A538DJH9-F1
#
_entry.id   AF-A0A538DJH9-F1
#
_cell.length_a   1.000
_cell.length_b   1.000
_cell.length_c   1.000
_cell.angle_alpha   90.00
_cell.angle_beta   90.00
_cell.angle_gamma   90.00
#
_symmetry.space_group_name_H-M   'P 1'
#
loop_
_entity.id
_entity.type
_entity.pdbx_description
1 polymer ?
#
loop_
_entity_poly.entity_id
_entity_poly.type
_entity_poly.pdbx_seq_one_letter_code
_entity_poly.pdbx_strand_id
1 'polypeptide(L)'
;MKLEPKVIQAGKRARVSALEKGLPGVTLDEWLRALVPESATITWEANDCGEQTGSAADDNRDLPVCAEALVKTADGIEASVSVAAGTVRKGVSGHAVLFDVASKSPGGAWRGAKKLSDLKGAFVKR
;
A
#
# COMPACT_ATOMS: atom_id res chain seq x y z
N MET A 1 -11.99 12.04 -0.67
CA MET A 1 -13.04 11.11 -1.17
C MET A 1 -13.97 10.70 -0.01
N LYS A 2 -15.31 10.59 -0.15
CA LYS A 2 -16.23 10.28 1.00
C LYS A 2 -15.93 8.93 1.72
N LEU A 3 -15.17 8.05 1.08
CA LEU A 3 -14.79 6.71 1.58
C LEU A 3 -13.40 6.64 2.22
N GLU A 4 -12.61 7.70 2.13
CA GLU A 4 -11.17 7.70 2.40
C GLU A 4 -10.78 7.16 3.79
N PRO A 5 -11.42 7.56 4.92
CA PRO A 5 -11.09 6.98 6.22
C PRO A 5 -11.36 5.47 6.31
N LYS A 6 -12.43 4.99 5.67
CA LYS A 6 -12.82 3.57 5.69
C LYS A 6 -11.85 2.72 4.86
N VAL A 7 -11.44 3.24 3.70
CA VAL A 7 -10.45 2.60 2.83
C VAL A 7 -9.12 2.47 3.55
N ILE A 8 -8.61 3.59 4.09
CA ILE A 8 -7.34 3.59 4.86
C ILE A 8 -7.42 2.61 6.03
N GLN A 9 -8.53 2.60 6.77
CA GLN A 9 -8.71 1.68 7.89
C GLN A 9 -8.74 0.21 7.44
N ALA A 10 -9.36 -0.10 6.29
CA ALA A 10 -9.38 -1.45 5.73
C ALA A 10 -7.97 -1.89 5.29
N GLY A 11 -7.20 -1.01 4.64
CA GLY A 11 -5.80 -1.28 4.28
C GLY A 11 -4.91 -1.51 5.49
N LYS A 12 -4.96 -0.60 6.48
CA LYS A 12 -4.21 -0.73 7.75
C LYS A 12 -4.48 -2.06 8.45
N ARG A 13 -5.73 -2.51 8.45
CA ARG A 13 -6.19 -3.75 9.12
C ARG A 13 -6.06 -5.01 8.28
N ALA A 14 -5.64 -4.90 7.01
CA ALA A 14 -5.44 -6.06 6.17
C ALA A 14 -4.40 -6.99 6.80
N ARG A 15 -4.72 -8.28 6.96
CA ARG A 15 -3.76 -9.25 7.48
C ARG A 15 -2.70 -9.51 6.42
N VAL A 16 -1.43 -9.35 6.75
CA VAL A 16 -0.34 -9.56 5.76
C VAL A 16 -0.29 -11.00 5.25
N SER A 17 -0.72 -11.98 6.05
CA SER A 17 -0.89 -13.38 5.63
C SER A 17 -1.97 -13.59 4.55
N ALA A 18 -2.93 -12.67 4.44
CA ALA A 18 -3.94 -12.68 3.38
C ALA A 18 -3.47 -11.94 2.12
N LEU A 19 -2.57 -10.97 2.27
CA LEU A 19 -1.92 -10.26 1.15
C LEU A 19 -0.83 -11.11 0.49
N GLU A 20 -0.07 -11.86 1.30
CA GLU A 20 0.95 -12.78 0.83
C GLU A 20 1.01 -14.02 1.73
N LYS A 21 0.78 -15.19 1.14
CA LYS A 21 0.82 -16.47 1.85
C LYS A 21 2.22 -16.71 2.44
N GLY A 22 2.27 -17.07 3.72
CA GLY A 22 3.52 -17.35 4.45
C GLY A 22 4.02 -16.17 5.29
N LEU A 23 3.38 -15.01 5.20
CA LEU A 23 3.60 -13.90 6.14
C LEU A 23 2.81 -14.07 7.45
N PRO A 24 3.22 -13.39 8.53
CA PRO A 24 2.55 -13.48 9.83
C PRO A 24 1.09 -13.03 9.80
N GLY A 25 0.29 -13.49 10.76
CA GLY A 25 -1.13 -13.12 10.89
C GLY A 25 -1.42 -11.72 11.44
N VAL A 26 -0.44 -10.82 11.43
CA VAL A 26 -0.56 -9.43 11.90
C VAL A 26 -1.13 -8.52 10.83
N THR A 27 -1.53 -7.31 11.21
CA THR A 27 -2.03 -6.30 10.26
C THR A 27 -0.89 -5.67 9.45
N LEU A 28 -1.23 -5.04 8.32
CA LEU A 28 -0.25 -4.37 7.47
C LEU A 28 0.43 -3.19 8.18
N ASP A 29 -0.33 -2.39 8.95
CA ASP A 29 0.26 -1.27 9.70
C ASP A 29 1.26 -1.78 10.77
N GLU A 30 0.90 -2.82 11.52
CA GLU A 30 1.81 -3.45 12.49
C GLU A 30 3.05 -4.02 11.82
N TRP A 31 2.87 -4.72 10.70
CA TRP A 31 3.98 -5.34 9.96
C TRP A 31 4.94 -4.32 9.39
N LEU A 32 4.44 -3.23 8.79
CA LEU A 32 5.28 -2.15 8.26
C LEU A 32 6.05 -1.45 9.37
N ARG A 33 5.40 -1.13 10.50
CA ARG A 33 6.07 -0.51 11.67
C ARG A 33 7.17 -1.39 12.24
N ALA A 34 6.97 -2.72 12.26
CA ALA A 34 7.99 -3.66 12.71
C ALA A 34 9.15 -3.83 11.70
N LEU A 35 8.90 -3.53 10.42
CA LEU A 35 9.89 -3.69 9.36
C LEU A 35 10.85 -2.50 9.26
N VAL A 36 10.35 -1.29 9.51
CA VAL A 36 11.09 -0.04 9.27
C VAL A 36 11.77 0.46 10.55
N PRO A 37 12.84 1.28 10.45
CA PRO A 37 13.41 1.95 11.62
C PRO A 37 12.37 2.81 12.34
N GLU A 38 12.50 2.98 13.66
CA GLU A 38 11.58 3.80 14.47
C GLU A 38 11.52 5.27 13.99
N SER A 39 12.60 5.77 13.38
CA SER A 39 12.67 7.11 12.79
C SER A 39 11.94 7.24 11.44
N ALA A 40 11.42 6.15 10.88
CA ALA A 40 10.70 6.18 9.62
C ALA A 40 9.28 6.73 9.81
N THR A 41 8.82 7.50 8.83
CA THR A 41 7.44 7.97 8.75
C THR A 41 6.64 7.02 7.87
N ILE A 42 5.43 6.68 8.31
CA ILE A 42 4.44 5.96 7.49
C ILE A 42 3.20 6.84 7.37
N THR A 43 2.96 7.39 6.18
CA THR A 43 1.74 8.11 5.84
C THR A 43 0.78 7.20 5.08
N TRP A 44 -0.51 7.48 5.21
CA TRP A 44 -1.54 6.71 4.56
C TRP A 44 -2.48 7.62 3.78
N GLU A 45 -2.82 7.21 2.58
CA GLU A 45 -3.83 7.87 1.76
C GLU A 45 -4.78 6.86 1.15
N ALA A 46 -5.91 7.35 0.66
CA ALA A 46 -6.76 6.58 -0.22
C ALA A 46 -6.69 7.18 -1.62
N ASN A 47 -6.39 6.36 -2.61
CA ASN A 47 -6.29 6.75 -4.01
C ASN A 47 -6.99 5.72 -4.91
N ASP A 48 -6.96 5.98 -6.21
CA ASP A 48 -7.56 5.20 -7.28
C ASP A 48 -6.67 4.01 -7.75
N CYS A 49 -5.66 3.65 -6.97
CA CYS A 49 -4.65 2.66 -7.33
C CYS A 49 -3.83 3.02 -8.60
N GLY A 50 -3.87 4.28 -9.06
CA GLY A 50 -3.23 4.69 -10.33
C GLY A 50 -4.02 4.30 -11.59
N GLU A 51 -5.28 3.89 -11.45
CA GLU A 51 -6.12 3.42 -12.57
C GLU A 51 -6.90 4.53 -13.29
N GLN A 52 -7.10 5.69 -12.67
CA GLN A 52 -7.79 6.82 -13.29
C GLN A 52 -6.85 7.53 -14.27
N THR A 53 -7.39 7.81 -15.45
CA THR A 53 -6.66 8.48 -16.54
C THR A 53 -7.05 9.94 -16.70
N GLY A 54 -8.16 10.35 -16.10
CA GLY A 54 -8.79 11.66 -16.28
C GLY A 54 -9.61 11.77 -17.57
N SER A 55 -9.85 10.64 -18.27
CA SER A 55 -10.62 10.62 -19.52
C SER A 55 -12.07 10.20 -19.28
N ALA A 56 -12.96 10.51 -20.24
CA ALA A 56 -14.38 10.09 -20.18
C ALA A 56 -14.56 8.56 -20.12
N ALA A 57 -13.53 7.77 -20.42
CA ALA A 57 -13.57 6.32 -20.22
C ALA A 57 -13.67 5.94 -18.73
N ASP A 58 -13.25 6.81 -17.81
CA ASP A 58 -13.27 6.56 -16.36
C ASP A 58 -14.70 6.59 -15.78
N ASP A 59 -15.58 7.42 -16.35
CA ASP A 59 -16.95 7.64 -15.84
C ASP A 59 -17.78 6.36 -15.78
N ASN A 60 -17.51 5.43 -16.71
CA ASN A 60 -18.24 4.18 -16.85
C ASN A 60 -17.59 2.99 -16.13
N ARG A 61 -16.41 3.16 -15.52
CA ARG A 61 -15.67 2.08 -14.84
C ARG A 61 -15.95 2.10 -13.34
N ASP A 62 -15.99 0.91 -12.73
CA ASP A 62 -15.97 0.77 -11.28
C ASP A 62 -14.53 0.51 -10.83
N LEU A 63 -13.76 1.59 -10.73
CA LEU A 63 -12.32 1.53 -10.47
C LEU A 63 -12.02 1.06 -9.04
N PRO A 64 -10.92 0.33 -8.83
CA PRO A 64 -10.49 -0.03 -7.50
C PRO A 64 -10.13 1.22 -6.70
N VAL A 65 -10.23 1.10 -5.39
CA VAL A 65 -9.82 2.13 -4.45
C VAL A 65 -8.82 1.52 -3.49
N CYS A 66 -7.63 2.09 -3.47
CA CYS A 66 -6.50 1.61 -2.69
C CYS A 66 -6.34 2.41 -1.41
N ALA A 67 -5.95 1.71 -0.35
CA ALA A 67 -5.22 2.32 0.75
C ALA A 67 -3.74 2.17 0.43
N GLU A 68 -3.04 3.30 0.32
CA GLU A 68 -1.60 3.30 0.08
C GLU A 68 -0.86 3.72 1.34
N ALA A 69 0.10 2.89 1.75
CA ALA A 69 1.09 3.25 2.75
C ALA A 69 2.34 3.77 2.04
N LEU A 70 2.73 5.01 2.34
CA LEU A 70 4.00 5.58 1.93
C LEU A 70 4.96 5.60 3.13
N VAL A 71 6.04 4.86 3.00
CA VAL A 71 7.12 4.77 3.99
C VAL A 71 8.26 5.67 3.54
N LYS A 72 8.79 6.47 4.46
CA LYS A 72 10.02 7.25 4.25
C LYS A 72 10.93 7.14 5.46
N THR A 73 12.17 6.72 5.24
CA THR A 73 13.19 6.62 6.29
C THR A 73 14.08 7.86 6.33
N ALA A 74 14.79 8.06 7.44
CA ALA A 74 15.69 9.21 7.61
C ALA A 74 16.91 9.17 6.66
N ASP A 75 17.35 7.98 6.24
CA ASP A 75 18.41 7.79 5.25
C ASP A 75 17.93 7.94 3.81
N GLY A 76 16.64 8.22 3.59
CA GLY A 76 16.07 8.57 2.28
C GLY A 76 15.56 7.39 1.45
N ILE A 77 15.40 6.21 2.07
CA ILE A 77 14.71 5.08 1.46
C ILE A 77 13.20 5.36 1.49
N GLU A 78 12.55 5.09 0.38
CA GLU A 78 11.09 5.20 0.26
C GLU A 78 10.50 3.88 -0.21
N ALA A 79 9.31 3.55 0.29
CA ALA A 79 8.51 2.44 -0.21
C ALA A 79 7.03 2.80 -0.28
N SER A 80 6.32 2.20 -1.22
CA SER A 80 4.86 2.24 -1.32
C SER A 80 4.30 0.82 -1.21
N VAL A 81 3.18 0.70 -0.49
CA VAL A 81 2.36 -0.51 -0.48
C VAL A 81 0.92 -0.09 -0.71
N SER A 82 0.41 -0.43 -1.88
CA SER A 82 -0.97 -0.19 -2.27
C SER A 82 -1.79 -1.46 -2.10
N VAL A 83 -2.88 -1.35 -1.34
CA VAL A 83 -3.83 -2.44 -1.12
C VAL A 83 -5.21 -2.00 -1.58
N ALA A 84 -5.76 -2.70 -2.58
CA ALA A 84 -7.13 -2.45 -3.01
C ALA A 84 -8.10 -2.96 -1.94
N ALA A 85 -8.97 -2.07 -1.46
CA ALA A 85 -9.88 -2.33 -0.35
C ALA A 85 -11.36 -2.13 -0.72
N GLY A 86 -11.64 -1.82 -1.98
CA GLY A 86 -12.99 -1.58 -2.48
C GLY A 86 -12.97 -1.00 -3.89
N THR A 87 -14.11 -0.44 -4.29
CA THR A 87 -14.26 0.25 -5.58
C THR A 87 -14.99 1.58 -5.42
N VAL A 88 -14.89 2.46 -6.43
CA VAL A 88 -15.50 3.81 -6.39
C VAL A 88 -17.02 3.74 -6.22
N ARG A 89 -17.70 2.80 -6.89
CA ARG A 89 -19.17 2.70 -6.85
C ARG A 89 -19.69 1.87 -5.68
N LYS A 90 -18.97 0.82 -5.28
CA LYS A 90 -19.43 -0.11 -4.21
C LYS A 90 -18.90 0.26 -2.83
N GLY A 91 -17.87 1.09 -2.77
CA GLY A 91 -17.15 1.39 -1.54
C GLY A 91 -16.30 0.23 -1.04
N VAL A 92 -15.93 0.30 0.23
CA VAL A 92 -15.11 -0.75 0.88
C VAL A 92 -15.88 -2.06 0.87
N SER A 93 -15.27 -3.10 0.32
CA SER A 93 -15.91 -4.42 0.20
C SER A 93 -14.88 -5.55 0.21
N GLY A 94 -15.28 -6.71 0.74
CA GLY A 94 -14.48 -7.94 0.68
C GLY A 94 -13.20 -7.92 1.53
N HIS A 95 -12.26 -8.79 1.15
CA HIS A 95 -10.91 -8.85 1.69
C HIS A 95 -10.00 -7.95 0.87
N ALA A 96 -9.18 -7.14 1.55
CA ALA A 96 -8.21 -6.29 0.90
C ALA A 96 -7.15 -7.16 0.18
N VAL A 97 -6.73 -6.74 -1.02
CA VAL A 97 -5.77 -7.47 -1.86
C VAL A 97 -4.56 -6.60 -2.15
N LEU A 98 -3.38 -7.22 -2.18
CA LEU A 98 -2.15 -6.52 -2.55
C LEU A 98 -2.27 -6.07 -4.01
N PHE A 99 -2.15 -4.76 -4.24
CA PHE A 99 -2.31 -4.17 -5.57
C PHE A 99 -0.95 -3.83 -6.17
N ASP A 100 -0.14 -3.06 -5.45
CA ASP A 100 1.22 -2.71 -5.86
C ASP A 100 2.16 -2.61 -4.66
N VAL A 101 3.44 -2.89 -4.90
CA VAL A 101 4.52 -2.69 -3.95
C VAL A 101 5.71 -2.14 -4.70
N ALA A 102 6.29 -1.05 -4.22
CA ALA A 102 7.52 -0.53 -4.81
C ALA A 102 8.45 0.04 -3.74
N SER A 103 9.73 0.18 -4.08
CA SER A 103 10.70 0.88 -3.24
C SER A 103 11.74 1.62 -4.09
N LYS A 104 12.41 2.61 -3.48
CA LYS A 104 13.59 3.24 -4.06
C LYS A 104 14.62 3.55 -2.98
N SER A 105 15.88 3.42 -3.35
CA SER A 105 17.02 3.93 -2.58
C SER A 105 17.12 5.47 -2.71
N PRO A 106 17.91 6.14 -1.86
CA PRO A 106 18.07 7.59 -1.91
C PRO A 106 18.54 8.06 -3.29
N GLY A 107 17.79 8.97 -3.91
CA GLY A 107 18.07 9.48 -5.27
C GLY A 107 17.87 8.47 -6.40
N GLY A 108 17.38 7.26 -6.11
CA GLY A 108 17.12 6.22 -7.10
C GLY A 108 15.73 6.29 -7.73
N ALA A 109 15.54 5.48 -8.77
CA ALA A 109 14.22 5.26 -9.37
C ALA A 109 13.39 4.25 -8.56
N TRP A 110 12.06 4.39 -8.61
CA TRP A 110 11.12 3.41 -8.09
C TRP A 110 11.30 2.05 -8.79
N ARG A 111 11.36 0.99 -7.98
CA ARG A 111 11.44 -0.40 -8.42
C ARG A 111 10.23 -1.14 -7.87
N GLY A 112 9.36 -1.57 -8.77
CA GLY A 112 8.25 -2.45 -8.44
C GLY A 112 8.75 -3.79 -7.91
N ALA A 113 8.06 -4.30 -6.90
CA ALA A 113 8.24 -5.61 -6.32
C ALA A 113 7.00 -6.46 -6.60
N LYS A 114 7.16 -7.79 -6.57
CA LYS A 114 6.03 -8.71 -6.80
C LYS A 114 5.40 -9.19 -5.49
N LYS A 115 6.13 -9.05 -4.38
CA LYS A 115 5.74 -9.57 -3.08
C LYS A 115 5.94 -8.50 -2.02
N LEU A 116 5.10 -8.53 -1.00
CA LEU A 116 5.24 -7.67 0.17
C LEU A 116 6.55 -8.00 0.91
N SER A 117 6.94 -9.28 0.95
CA SER A 117 8.19 -9.73 1.56
C SER A 117 9.46 -9.19 0.89
N ASP A 118 9.40 -8.76 -0.38
CA ASP A 118 10.53 -8.19 -1.10
C ASP A 118 10.97 -6.84 -0.48
N LEU A 119 10.06 -6.12 0.20
CA LEU A 119 10.39 -4.88 0.93
C LEU A 119 11.38 -5.10 2.06
N LYS A 120 11.51 -6.32 2.60
CA LYS A 120 12.50 -6.59 3.64
C LYS A 120 13.91 -6.25 3.17
N GLY A 121 14.24 -6.58 1.92
CA GLY A 121 15.55 -6.25 1.35
C GLY A 121 15.80 -4.74 1.19
N ALA A 122 14.75 -3.92 1.13
CA ALA A 122 14.87 -2.47 1.01
C ALA A 122 15.25 -1.81 2.34
N PHE A 123 14.86 -2.36 3.49
CA PHE A 123 15.05 -1.75 4.81
C PHE A 123 16.09 -2.44 5.69
N VAL A 124 16.63 -3.60 5.27
CA VAL A 124 17.75 -4.23 5.96
C VAL A 124 18.99 -3.37 5.77
N LYS A 125 19.49 -2.79 6.87
CA LYS A 125 20.79 -2.11 6.92
C LYS A 125 21.86 -3.05 6.33
N ARG A 126 22.55 -2.59 5.30
CA ARG A 126 23.85 -3.15 4.93
C ARG A 126 24.93 -2.62 5.87
#